data_AF-A0A1N7MV98-F1
#
_entry.id   AF-A0A1N7MV98-F1
#
_cell.length_a   1.000
_cell.length_b   1.000
_cell.length_c   1.000
_cell.angle_alpha   90.00
_cell.angle_beta   90.00
_cell.angle_gamma   90.00
#
_symmetry.space_group_name_H-M   'P 1'
#
loop_
_entity.id
_entity.type
_entity.pdbx_description
1 polymer ?
#
loop_
_entity_poly.entity_id
_entity_poly.type
_entity_poly.pdbx_seq_one_letter_code
_entity_poly.pdbx_strand_id
1 'polypeptide(L)'
;MRNTIIIILSFFCILLFNSCREDGDWGNDNDGQFGFTIERDNNFIEKAVGEINQLKFNVRPSYDFQSIKTSFKFTTNLNGTLKLNGELLTANQEYNFTTEENIFEYVGNVSGVHELKIVVKNGKGVSKEEVFSLPYSVSEFSHTYNGGTGSIYQGDETQYLMKIVPGSGQPSTGYQIKFDTYSGQVKLNGVTVNLDTWYPINNIDSFTTSLATNTAGQGKLTYSIKNRTLSKDYEVQQNIIAREVTIESMNFSPANISTNTQITLTGIVKKSPVNTNTTIQYKTWISSASNSNLNGIQNTNNTYTNYALGSNGSFLSAINALVAGTYTYNIQVKDEYGNESEVKSFEIKVTPTIFFDDSVVKEGNIAFKVPSPAGGWRVYQQNFSRKFKLISGGSATITSVKYELNYDVTTTTSSVHVTRTYNENVVVGTTVFEKNNDIWPTIGDQVAFLGGTNVNISNLTMKITGTASTGEVVEITFTPTGSIVVN
;
A
#
# COMPACT_ATOMS: atom_id res chain seq x y z
N MET A 1 109.02 38.62 1.19
CA MET A 1 109.58 39.20 -0.05
C MET A 1 110.13 38.08 -0.93
N ARG A 2 109.75 38.08 -2.22
CA ARG A 2 110.50 37.74 -3.45
C ARG A 2 111.58 36.62 -3.49
N ASN A 3 111.32 35.65 -4.38
CA ASN A 3 112.06 35.21 -5.59
C ASN A 3 113.40 34.42 -5.58
N THR A 4 113.36 33.29 -6.33
CA THR A 4 114.22 32.77 -7.47
C THR A 4 115.39 31.74 -7.33
N ILE A 5 115.30 30.72 -8.24
CA ILE A 5 116.25 30.08 -9.21
C ILE A 5 117.08 28.80 -8.86
N ILE A 6 117.21 27.89 -9.86
CA ILE A 6 117.32 26.41 -9.85
C ILE A 6 118.50 25.86 -10.72
N ILE A 7 118.94 24.61 -10.43
CA ILE A 7 120.21 23.92 -10.79
C ILE A 7 120.01 22.47 -11.34
N ILE A 8 120.80 22.08 -12.36
CA ILE A 8 121.63 20.86 -12.67
C ILE A 8 121.20 19.40 -12.30
N LEU A 9 121.30 18.50 -13.32
CA LEU A 9 121.78 17.08 -13.41
C LEU A 9 121.26 15.95 -12.47
N SER A 10 120.79 14.84 -13.07
CA SER A 10 121.16 13.45 -12.72
C SER A 10 120.61 12.40 -13.70
N PHE A 11 121.33 11.28 -13.79
CA PHE A 11 121.25 10.17 -14.75
C PHE A 11 120.74 8.90 -14.01
N PHE A 12 120.21 7.91 -14.78
CA PHE A 12 120.09 6.45 -14.50
C PHE A 12 118.72 5.79 -14.12
N CYS A 13 118.23 4.96 -15.07
CA CYS A 13 117.56 3.63 -14.97
C CYS A 13 116.13 3.50 -14.33
N ILE A 14 115.13 2.75 -14.84
CA ILE A 14 115.10 1.45 -15.56
C ILE A 14 113.66 1.15 -16.12
N LEU A 15 113.56 0.56 -17.33
CA LEU A 15 112.61 -0.48 -17.87
C LEU A 15 111.07 -0.23 -17.87
N LEU A 16 110.23 -0.51 -18.88
CA LEU A 16 110.27 -1.32 -20.11
C LEU A 16 109.17 -0.87 -21.12
N PHE A 17 109.46 -1.09 -22.41
CA PHE A 17 108.58 -0.97 -23.57
C PHE A 17 107.37 -1.94 -23.54
N ASN A 18 106.19 -1.53 -24.03
CA ASN A 18 105.74 -1.84 -25.40
C ASN A 18 104.26 -1.56 -25.65
N SER A 19 104.03 -1.00 -26.85
CA SER A 19 102.83 -1.01 -27.68
C SER A 19 101.52 -0.45 -27.12
N CYS A 20 101.22 0.79 -27.51
CA CYS A 20 99.93 1.06 -28.15
C CYS A 20 99.74 0.01 -29.25
N ARG A 21 98.75 -0.86 -29.09
CA ARG A 21 98.14 -1.54 -30.21
C ARG A 21 96.78 -0.89 -30.39
N GLU A 22 96.63 -0.31 -31.58
CA GLU A 22 95.40 0.29 -32.08
C GLU A 22 94.19 -0.59 -31.75
N ASP A 23 93.14 0.12 -31.32
CA ASP A 23 91.76 -0.30 -31.30
C ASP A 23 91.45 -1.19 -32.50
N GLY A 24 91.04 -2.42 -32.20
CA GLY A 24 90.18 -3.14 -33.12
C GLY A 24 88.85 -2.40 -33.15
N ASP A 25 88.64 -1.63 -34.19
CA ASP A 25 87.34 -1.18 -34.63
C ASP A 25 86.55 -2.44 -35.08
N TRP A 26 85.90 -3.10 -34.11
CA TRP A 26 85.00 -4.21 -34.38
C TRP A 26 83.68 -3.63 -34.87
N GLY A 27 83.52 -3.64 -36.19
CA GLY A 27 82.25 -3.60 -36.92
C GLY A 27 81.06 -3.08 -36.12
N ASN A 28 80.94 -1.76 -36.07
CA ASN A 28 79.67 -1.08 -35.83
C ASN A 28 78.64 -1.64 -36.81
N ASP A 29 77.65 -2.35 -36.24
CA ASP A 29 76.23 -2.28 -36.62
C ASP A 29 75.36 -3.32 -35.87
N ASN A 30 75.92 -4.23 -35.04
CA ASN A 30 75.15 -5.22 -34.27
C ASN A 30 75.81 -5.69 -32.94
N ASP A 31 76.24 -4.79 -32.05
CA ASP A 31 76.68 -5.07 -30.65
C ASP A 31 77.73 -6.18 -30.40
N GLY A 32 78.40 -6.69 -31.45
CA GLY A 32 79.42 -7.74 -31.38
C GLY A 32 78.91 -9.12 -30.91
N GLN A 33 79.84 -10.02 -30.58
CA GLN A 33 79.55 -11.40 -30.15
C GLN A 33 78.77 -11.53 -28.82
N PHE A 34 78.57 -10.41 -28.12
CA PHE A 34 77.80 -10.34 -26.86
C PHE A 34 76.52 -9.50 -27.01
N GLY A 35 76.11 -9.23 -28.25
CA GLY A 35 74.87 -8.55 -28.56
C GLY A 35 73.63 -9.35 -28.19
N PHE A 36 72.51 -8.65 -28.07
CA PHE A 36 71.19 -9.26 -27.91
C PHE A 36 70.12 -8.34 -28.47
N THR A 37 69.00 -8.92 -28.90
CA THR A 37 67.80 -8.19 -29.30
C THR A 37 66.67 -8.43 -28.29
N ILE A 38 65.70 -7.51 -28.26
CA ILE A 38 64.48 -7.67 -27.48
C ILE A 38 63.32 -7.94 -28.43
N GLU A 39 62.66 -9.07 -28.26
CA GLU A 39 61.41 -9.38 -28.92
C GLU A 39 60.26 -9.06 -27.95
N ARG A 40 59.42 -8.09 -28.32
CA ARG A 40 58.35 -7.57 -27.44
C ARG A 40 57.08 -7.21 -28.21
N ASP A 41 55.99 -7.06 -27.46
CA ASP A 41 54.76 -6.51 -28.00
C ASP A 41 54.90 -4.98 -28.21
N ASN A 42 54.40 -4.48 -29.35
CA ASN A 42 54.55 -3.07 -29.73
C ASN A 42 53.24 -2.28 -29.73
N ASN A 43 52.08 -2.95 -29.72
CA ASN A 43 50.76 -2.32 -29.83
C ASN A 43 49.90 -2.70 -28.63
N PHE A 44 49.49 -1.69 -27.86
CA PHE A 44 48.60 -1.87 -26.71
C PHE A 44 47.33 -1.07 -26.94
N ILE A 45 46.19 -1.73 -26.72
CA ILE A 45 44.91 -1.03 -26.65
C ILE A 45 44.79 -0.33 -25.31
N GLU A 46 43.99 0.74 -25.27
CA GLU A 46 43.67 1.42 -24.02
C GLU A 46 42.96 0.46 -23.04
N LYS A 47 43.36 0.52 -21.77
CA LYS A 47 42.77 -0.27 -20.69
C LYS A 47 42.14 0.59 -19.61
N ALA A 48 41.21 0.03 -18.85
CA ALA A 48 40.68 0.72 -17.68
C ALA A 48 41.72 0.75 -16.55
N VAL A 49 41.78 1.85 -15.78
CA VAL A 49 42.62 1.95 -14.58
C VAL A 49 42.41 0.72 -13.69
N GLY A 50 43.52 0.06 -13.32
CA GLY A 50 43.59 -1.17 -12.54
C GLY A 50 43.62 -2.48 -13.36
N GLU A 51 43.55 -2.44 -14.71
CA GLU A 51 43.53 -3.67 -15.53
C GLU A 51 44.95 -4.14 -15.79
N ILE A 52 45.13 -5.46 -15.83
CA ILE A 52 46.41 -6.08 -16.09
C ILE A 52 46.70 -6.04 -17.59
N ASN A 53 47.82 -5.44 -17.98
CA ASN A 53 48.47 -5.63 -19.27
C ASN A 53 49.52 -6.73 -19.15
N GLN A 54 49.45 -7.73 -20.01
CA GLN A 54 50.52 -8.72 -20.17
C GLN A 54 51.45 -8.22 -21.26
N LEU A 55 52.74 -8.13 -20.96
CA LEU A 55 53.76 -7.58 -21.85
C LEU A 55 54.78 -8.67 -22.15
N LYS A 56 54.83 -9.16 -23.40
CA LYS A 56 55.92 -10.02 -23.83
C LYS A 56 57.23 -9.23 -23.85
N PHE A 57 58.27 -9.80 -23.26
CA PHE A 57 59.60 -9.20 -23.22
C PHE A 57 60.67 -10.28 -23.26
N ASN A 58 60.97 -10.75 -24.46
CA ASN A 58 61.88 -11.86 -24.65
C ASN A 58 63.28 -11.35 -25.00
N VAL A 59 64.29 -11.87 -24.29
CA VAL A 59 65.70 -11.55 -24.55
C VAL A 59 66.24 -12.58 -25.53
N ARG A 60 66.76 -12.12 -26.67
CA ARG A 60 67.32 -12.94 -27.75
C ARG A 60 68.83 -12.69 -27.88
N PRO A 61 69.66 -13.36 -27.07
CA PRO A 61 71.11 -13.17 -27.12
C PRO A 61 71.75 -13.86 -28.33
N SER A 62 72.87 -13.32 -28.83
CA SER A 62 73.73 -14.01 -29.81
C SER A 62 74.75 -14.95 -29.15
N TYR A 63 74.60 -15.18 -27.85
CA TYR A 63 75.45 -15.99 -26.97
C TYR A 63 74.58 -16.94 -26.13
N ASP A 64 75.20 -17.95 -25.50
CA ASP A 64 74.50 -18.81 -24.54
C ASP A 64 74.07 -17.99 -23.32
N PHE A 65 72.75 -17.80 -23.15
CA PHE A 65 72.16 -16.98 -22.09
C PHE A 65 72.61 -17.38 -20.68
N GLN A 66 72.86 -18.66 -20.43
CA GLN A 66 73.30 -19.15 -19.12
C GLN A 66 74.75 -18.76 -18.80
N SER A 67 75.55 -18.45 -19.83
CA SER A 67 76.96 -18.13 -19.69
C SER A 67 77.23 -16.67 -19.26
N ILE A 68 76.29 -15.75 -19.50
CA ILE A 68 76.42 -14.33 -19.19
C ILE A 68 75.14 -13.83 -18.52
N LYS A 69 75.25 -13.45 -17.24
CA LYS A 69 74.13 -12.90 -16.48
C LYS A 69 73.57 -11.66 -17.16
N THR A 70 72.25 -11.62 -17.31
CA THR A 70 71.51 -10.49 -17.86
C THR A 70 70.56 -9.95 -16.79
N SER A 71 70.71 -8.67 -16.48
CA SER A 71 69.89 -7.96 -15.51
C SER A 71 69.03 -6.89 -16.17
N PHE A 72 67.99 -6.46 -15.46
CA PHE A 72 67.16 -5.34 -15.87
C PHE A 72 66.80 -4.42 -14.70
N LYS A 73 66.46 -3.19 -15.05
CA LYS A 73 65.81 -2.20 -14.19
C LYS A 73 64.63 -1.62 -14.94
N PHE A 74 63.61 -1.16 -14.22
CA PHE A 74 62.50 -0.46 -14.83
C PHE A 74 62.17 0.85 -14.12
N THR A 75 61.56 1.76 -14.86
CA THR A 75 60.95 2.99 -14.39
C THR A 75 59.61 3.22 -15.08
N THR A 76 58.72 3.97 -14.44
CA THR A 76 57.43 4.36 -15.01
C THR A 76 57.19 5.84 -14.73
N ASN A 77 56.64 6.58 -15.68
CA ASN A 77 56.31 8.01 -15.54
C ASN A 77 55.07 8.24 -14.65
N LEU A 78 54.15 7.27 -14.60
CA LEU A 78 52.90 7.30 -13.85
C LEU A 78 52.82 6.14 -12.84
N ASN A 79 51.94 6.26 -11.84
CA ASN A 79 51.78 5.26 -10.80
C ASN A 79 51.23 3.94 -11.35
N GLY A 80 52.00 2.87 -11.25
CA GLY A 80 51.58 1.53 -11.63
C GLY A 80 52.38 0.46 -10.92
N THR A 81 52.05 -0.80 -11.19
CA THR A 81 52.59 -1.98 -10.51
C THR A 81 53.05 -2.97 -11.56
N LEU A 82 54.31 -3.41 -11.51
CA LEU A 82 54.90 -4.38 -12.44
C LEU A 82 55.22 -5.67 -11.71
N LYS A 83 54.84 -6.81 -12.30
CA LYS A 83 55.22 -8.15 -11.81
C LYS A 83 55.92 -8.96 -12.89
N LEU A 84 56.78 -9.87 -12.46
CA LEU A 84 57.37 -10.91 -13.30
C LEU A 84 57.32 -12.23 -12.51
N ASN A 85 56.78 -13.29 -13.11
CA ASN A 85 56.66 -14.62 -12.47
C ASN A 85 55.97 -14.60 -11.09
N GLY A 86 55.00 -13.69 -10.91
CA GLY A 86 54.27 -13.50 -9.65
C GLY A 86 54.97 -12.61 -8.61
N GLU A 87 56.24 -12.28 -8.79
CA GLU A 87 56.99 -11.37 -7.90
C GLU A 87 56.67 -9.91 -8.24
N LEU A 88 56.37 -9.11 -7.21
CA LEU A 88 56.18 -7.67 -7.34
C LEU A 88 57.53 -6.95 -7.42
N LEU A 89 57.75 -6.21 -8.50
CA LEU A 89 59.01 -5.52 -8.76
C LEU A 89 58.96 -4.06 -8.27
N THR A 90 60.09 -3.58 -7.76
CA THR A 90 60.28 -2.20 -7.30
C THR A 90 61.06 -1.41 -8.35
N ALA A 91 60.59 -0.21 -8.69
CA ALA A 91 61.24 0.63 -9.69
C ALA A 91 62.69 0.98 -9.28
N ASN A 92 63.58 1.10 -10.27
CA ASN A 92 65.03 1.32 -10.12
C ASN A 92 65.84 0.23 -9.39
N GLN A 93 65.20 -0.85 -8.92
CA GLN A 93 65.90 -2.01 -8.38
C GLN A 93 66.36 -2.95 -9.50
N GLU A 94 67.55 -3.54 -9.33
CA GLU A 94 68.12 -4.48 -10.30
C GLU A 94 67.60 -5.90 -10.07
N TYR A 95 67.11 -6.53 -11.13
CA TYR A 95 66.63 -7.91 -11.15
C TYR A 95 67.39 -8.70 -12.22
N ASN A 96 67.55 -10.01 -12.02
CA ASN A 96 68.15 -10.88 -13.03
C ASN A 96 67.05 -11.62 -13.80
N PHE A 97 67.20 -11.73 -15.12
CA PHE A 97 66.38 -12.64 -15.88
C PHE A 97 66.82 -14.09 -15.61
N THR A 98 65.85 -14.99 -15.43
CA THR A 98 66.09 -16.43 -15.25
C THR A 98 65.88 -17.21 -16.54
N THR A 99 65.12 -16.66 -17.48
CA THR A 99 64.77 -17.25 -18.77
C THR A 99 64.85 -16.21 -19.90
N GLU A 100 65.02 -16.69 -21.13
CA GLU A 100 64.97 -15.85 -22.34
C GLU A 100 63.53 -15.38 -22.65
N GLU A 101 62.53 -16.22 -22.37
CA GLU A 101 61.11 -15.90 -22.52
C GLU A 101 60.56 -15.27 -21.24
N ASN A 102 59.97 -14.08 -21.32
CA ASN A 102 59.39 -13.41 -20.16
C ASN A 102 58.07 -12.72 -20.50
N ILE A 103 57.12 -12.78 -19.56
CA ILE A 103 55.86 -12.05 -19.61
C ILE A 103 55.75 -11.22 -18.35
N PHE A 104 55.77 -9.91 -18.50
CA PHE A 104 55.49 -9.00 -17.41
C PHE A 104 53.99 -8.77 -17.27
N GLU A 105 53.53 -8.54 -16.04
CA GLU A 105 52.17 -8.09 -15.76
C GLU A 105 52.21 -6.66 -15.21
N TYR A 106 51.67 -5.70 -15.96
CA TYR A 106 51.61 -4.31 -15.55
C TYR A 106 50.18 -3.87 -15.24
N VAL A 107 49.98 -3.13 -14.15
CA VAL A 107 48.71 -2.51 -13.77
C VAL A 107 48.93 -1.00 -13.60
N GLY A 108 48.27 -0.19 -14.43
CA GLY A 108 48.22 1.26 -14.26
C GLY A 108 47.20 1.64 -13.19
N ASN A 109 47.61 2.39 -12.16
CA ASN A 109 46.74 2.77 -11.03
C ASN A 109 46.15 4.17 -11.17
N VAL A 110 46.52 4.91 -12.22
CA VAL A 110 46.00 6.24 -12.55
C VAL A 110 45.70 6.30 -14.05
N SER A 111 44.87 7.23 -14.49
CA SER A 111 44.63 7.46 -15.93
C SER A 111 45.79 8.23 -16.56
N GLY A 112 46.12 7.91 -17.81
CA GLY A 112 47.17 8.54 -18.60
C GLY A 112 47.91 7.52 -19.44
N VAL A 113 48.91 7.97 -20.19
CA VAL A 113 49.81 7.08 -20.93
C VAL A 113 51.00 6.73 -20.04
N HIS A 114 51.06 5.47 -19.62
CA HIS A 114 52.16 4.97 -18.81
C HIS A 114 53.32 4.57 -19.71
N GLU A 115 54.44 5.27 -19.57
CA GLU A 115 55.71 4.95 -20.21
C GLU A 115 56.52 4.05 -19.30
N LEU A 116 56.38 2.75 -19.48
CA LEU A 116 57.17 1.75 -18.76
C LEU A 116 58.48 1.53 -19.53
N LYS A 117 59.55 2.08 -18.98
CA LYS A 117 60.91 1.95 -19.51
C LYS A 117 61.62 0.80 -18.82
N ILE A 118 62.11 -0.16 -19.60
CA ILE A 118 62.91 -1.32 -19.14
C ILE A 118 64.30 -1.20 -19.77
N VAL A 119 65.32 -1.13 -18.92
CA VAL A 119 66.73 -1.11 -19.33
C VAL A 119 67.34 -2.46 -18.99
N VAL A 120 67.85 -3.15 -20.00
CA VAL A 120 68.47 -4.47 -19.91
C VAL A 120 69.97 -4.32 -20.09
N LYS A 121 70.76 -5.00 -19.26
CA LYS A 121 72.22 -5.00 -19.34
C LYS A 121 72.77 -6.41 -19.14
N ASN A 122 73.70 -6.83 -19.97
CA ASN A 122 74.42 -8.08 -19.76
C ASN A 122 75.73 -7.87 -18.97
N GLY A 123 76.30 -8.95 -18.44
CA GLY A 123 77.56 -8.94 -17.69
C GLY A 123 78.80 -8.46 -18.46
N LYS A 124 78.68 -8.21 -19.78
CA LYS A 124 79.73 -7.64 -20.63
C LYS A 124 79.53 -6.15 -20.92
N GLY A 125 78.47 -5.55 -20.39
CA GLY A 125 78.21 -4.12 -20.47
C GLY A 125 77.35 -3.68 -21.66
N VAL A 126 76.93 -4.61 -22.53
CA VAL A 126 75.96 -4.31 -23.60
C VAL A 126 74.61 -4.02 -22.97
N SER A 127 73.97 -2.94 -23.39
CA SER A 127 72.70 -2.45 -22.83
C SER A 127 71.69 -2.16 -23.94
N LYS A 128 70.43 -2.51 -23.70
CA LYS A 128 69.28 -2.11 -24.52
C LYS A 128 68.22 -1.47 -23.65
N GLU A 129 67.45 -0.56 -24.25
CA GLU A 129 66.37 0.15 -23.59
C GLU A 129 65.10 0.02 -24.42
N GLU A 130 64.01 -0.33 -23.75
CA GLU A 130 62.70 -0.47 -24.37
C GLU A 130 61.67 0.31 -23.57
N VAL A 131 60.78 1.03 -24.26
CA VAL A 131 59.71 1.83 -23.65
C VAL A 131 58.37 1.32 -24.12
N PHE A 132 57.55 0.83 -23.20
CA PHE A 132 56.15 0.47 -23.44
C PHE A 132 55.27 1.68 -23.21
N SER A 133 54.43 2.02 -24.20
CA SER A 133 53.41 3.05 -24.07
C SER A 133 52.07 2.38 -23.79
N LEU A 134 51.60 2.46 -22.55
CA LEU A 134 50.42 1.76 -22.05
C LEU A 134 49.33 2.78 -21.70
N PRO A 135 48.36 3.03 -22.59
CA PRO A 135 47.26 3.95 -22.31
C PRO A 135 46.29 3.35 -21.30
N TYR A 136 46.06 4.08 -20.20
CA TYR A 136 45.05 3.79 -19.19
C TYR A 136 44.04 4.93 -19.09
N SER A 137 42.75 4.62 -19.03
CA SER A 137 41.68 5.63 -18.91
C SER A 137 40.66 5.24 -17.85
N VAL A 138 39.87 6.22 -17.42
CA VAL A 138 38.65 5.94 -16.65
C VAL A 138 37.67 5.24 -17.59
N SER A 139 37.11 4.12 -17.15
CA SER A 139 36.12 3.37 -17.92
C SER A 139 34.80 4.14 -17.92
N GLU A 140 34.69 5.14 -18.79
CA GLU A 140 33.47 5.91 -18.98
C GLU A 140 32.37 5.05 -19.60
N PHE A 141 31.13 5.39 -19.28
CA PHE A 141 29.95 4.75 -19.87
C PHE A 141 28.78 5.72 -19.90
N SER A 142 27.82 5.44 -20.79
CA SER A 142 26.52 6.09 -20.82
C SER A 142 25.43 5.09 -20.46
N HIS A 143 24.32 5.59 -19.95
CA HIS A 143 23.16 4.80 -19.59
C HIS A 143 21.91 5.46 -20.15
N THR A 144 21.02 4.65 -20.73
CA THR A 144 19.71 5.08 -21.20
C THR A 144 18.65 4.10 -20.71
N TYR A 145 17.43 4.60 -20.63
CA TYR A 145 16.27 3.77 -20.38
C TYR A 145 15.08 4.19 -21.23
N ASN A 146 14.18 3.26 -21.48
CA ASN A 146 12.91 3.49 -22.16
C ASN A 146 11.78 2.79 -21.39
N GLY A 147 10.67 3.48 -21.17
CA GLY A 147 9.53 2.97 -20.42
C GLY A 147 8.73 4.09 -19.76
N GLY A 148 7.59 3.76 -19.15
CA GLY A 148 6.77 4.73 -18.41
C GLY A 148 6.12 5.82 -19.27
N THR A 149 5.86 5.54 -20.55
CA THR A 149 5.26 6.49 -21.50
C THR A 149 3.73 6.56 -21.44
N GLY A 150 3.08 5.61 -20.76
CA GLY A 150 1.63 5.57 -20.55
C GLY A 150 1.20 6.15 -19.20
N SER A 151 -0.12 6.21 -19.00
CA SER A 151 -0.71 6.49 -17.69
C SER A 151 -0.35 5.37 -16.70
N ILE A 152 0.26 5.74 -15.58
CA ILE A 152 0.65 4.83 -14.50
C ILE A 152 -0.35 5.02 -13.36
N TYR A 153 -1.11 4.00 -12.98
CA TYR A 153 -2.03 4.07 -11.84
C TYR A 153 -1.41 3.43 -10.60
N GLN A 154 -1.93 3.78 -9.41
CA GLN A 154 -1.57 3.09 -8.17
C GLN A 154 -1.68 1.57 -8.31
N GLY A 155 -0.68 0.86 -7.80
CA GLY A 155 -0.58 -0.59 -7.86
C GLY A 155 -0.10 -1.16 -9.19
N ASP A 156 -0.03 -0.36 -10.26
CA ASP A 156 0.46 -0.84 -11.56
C ASP A 156 1.97 -1.05 -11.52
N GLU A 157 2.42 -2.15 -12.13
CA GLU A 157 3.83 -2.38 -12.39
C GLU A 157 4.21 -1.69 -13.70
N THR A 158 5.16 -0.76 -13.64
CA THR A 158 5.74 -0.07 -14.80
C THR A 158 7.15 -0.59 -15.05
N GLN A 159 7.37 -1.17 -16.23
CA GLN A 159 8.66 -1.69 -16.63
C GLN A 159 9.47 -0.67 -17.44
N TYR A 160 10.76 -0.58 -17.13
CA TYR A 160 11.77 0.20 -17.84
C TYR A 160 12.80 -0.75 -18.45
N LEU A 161 13.01 -0.62 -19.76
CA LEU A 161 14.09 -1.28 -20.47
C LEU A 161 15.34 -0.41 -20.38
N MET A 162 16.38 -0.94 -19.76
CA MET A 162 17.61 -0.26 -19.40
C MET A 162 18.75 -0.73 -20.31
N LYS A 163 19.65 0.18 -20.69
CA LYS A 163 20.84 -0.12 -21.49
C LYS A 163 22.04 0.68 -21.01
N ILE A 164 23.22 0.06 -20.95
CA ILE A 164 24.50 0.70 -20.70
C ILE A 164 25.37 0.56 -21.95
N VAL A 165 26.01 1.64 -22.36
CA VAL A 165 26.98 1.66 -23.48
C VAL A 165 28.35 2.04 -22.91
N PRO A 166 29.30 1.09 -22.85
CA PRO A 166 30.68 1.37 -22.45
C PRO A 166 31.35 2.35 -23.43
N GLY A 167 32.38 3.05 -22.95
CA GLY A 167 33.27 3.82 -23.81
C GLY A 167 33.96 2.93 -24.87
N SER A 168 34.42 3.55 -25.95
CA SER A 168 35.12 2.83 -27.03
C SER A 168 36.31 2.03 -26.47
N GLY A 169 36.39 0.73 -26.77
CA GLY A 169 37.46 -0.15 -26.30
C GLY A 169 37.39 -0.58 -24.83
N GLN A 170 36.36 -0.17 -24.08
CA GLN A 170 36.21 -0.50 -22.66
C GLN A 170 35.47 -1.84 -22.43
N PRO A 171 35.66 -2.49 -21.27
CA PRO A 171 35.00 -3.77 -20.96
C PRO A 171 33.47 -3.67 -20.91
N SER A 172 32.78 -4.72 -21.34
CA SER A 172 31.31 -4.86 -21.23
C SER A 172 30.85 -5.58 -19.95
N THR A 173 31.78 -5.93 -19.07
CA THR A 173 31.53 -6.71 -17.84
C THR A 173 31.89 -5.94 -16.58
N GLY A 174 31.39 -6.38 -15.42
CA GLY A 174 31.74 -5.80 -14.11
C GLY A 174 30.87 -4.61 -13.70
N TYR A 175 29.76 -4.38 -14.41
CA TYR A 175 28.78 -3.37 -14.04
C TYR A 175 27.88 -3.86 -12.89
N GLN A 176 27.53 -2.93 -12.01
CA GLN A 176 26.58 -3.17 -10.92
C GLN A 176 25.58 -2.00 -10.84
N ILE A 177 24.37 -2.29 -10.37
CA ILE A 177 23.32 -1.30 -10.09
C ILE A 177 22.93 -1.35 -8.61
N LYS A 178 22.66 -0.20 -8.02
CA LYS A 178 22.10 -0.03 -6.68
C LYS A 178 20.89 0.88 -6.76
N PHE A 179 19.77 0.47 -6.19
CA PHE A 179 18.57 1.30 -6.08
C PHE A 179 18.58 1.98 -4.72
N ASP A 180 18.67 3.31 -4.67
CA ASP A 180 18.90 4.03 -3.42
C ASP A 180 17.58 4.35 -2.72
N THR A 181 16.63 4.96 -3.46
CA THR A 181 15.36 5.38 -2.89
C THR A 181 14.21 5.14 -3.87
N TYR A 182 13.13 4.56 -3.36
CA TYR A 182 11.84 4.48 -4.04
C TYR A 182 10.74 4.22 -3.02
N SER A 183 9.61 4.91 -3.14
CA SER A 183 8.43 4.70 -2.29
C SER A 183 7.54 3.61 -2.88
N GLY A 184 8.04 2.38 -2.90
CA GLY A 184 7.34 1.25 -3.53
C GLY A 184 8.24 0.03 -3.69
N GLN A 185 7.81 -0.91 -4.51
CA GLN A 185 8.58 -2.09 -4.87
C GLN A 185 9.44 -1.82 -6.12
N VAL A 186 10.69 -2.27 -6.07
CA VAL A 186 11.60 -2.30 -7.21
C VAL A 186 11.92 -3.75 -7.56
N LYS A 187 11.88 -4.09 -8.84
CA LYS A 187 12.36 -5.37 -9.38
C LYS A 187 13.45 -5.15 -10.40
N LEU A 188 14.49 -5.97 -10.34
CA LEU A 188 15.53 -6.07 -11.35
C LEU A 188 15.37 -7.41 -12.08
N ASN A 189 15.18 -7.37 -13.40
CA ASN A 189 14.93 -8.56 -14.23
C ASN A 189 13.78 -9.44 -13.68
N GLY A 190 12.71 -8.80 -13.21
CA GLY A 190 11.53 -9.45 -12.64
C GLY A 190 11.67 -9.93 -11.19
N VAL A 191 12.86 -9.83 -10.59
CA VAL A 191 13.11 -10.25 -9.20
C VAL A 191 13.08 -9.03 -8.28
N THR A 192 12.30 -9.09 -7.20
CA THR A 192 12.28 -8.04 -6.18
C THR A 192 13.65 -7.87 -5.55
N VAL A 193 14.10 -6.63 -5.46
CA VAL A 193 15.41 -6.26 -4.91
C VAL A 193 15.25 -5.38 -3.68
N ASN A 194 16.19 -5.51 -2.75
CA ASN A 194 16.33 -4.58 -1.63
C ASN A 194 17.02 -3.31 -2.08
N LEU A 195 16.58 -2.18 -1.54
CA LEU A 195 17.25 -0.89 -1.69
C LEU A 195 18.63 -0.92 -1.02
N ASP A 196 19.49 0.02 -1.42
CA ASP A 196 20.87 0.20 -0.96
C ASP A 196 21.77 -1.05 -1.06
N THR A 197 21.45 -1.96 -1.99
CA THR A 197 22.22 -3.16 -2.27
C THR A 197 22.72 -3.14 -3.72
N TRP A 198 23.99 -3.50 -3.93
CA TRP A 198 24.59 -3.62 -5.26
C TRP A 198 24.27 -4.99 -5.90
N TYR A 199 23.70 -4.97 -7.09
CA TYR A 199 23.41 -6.16 -7.90
C TYR A 199 24.24 -6.17 -9.17
N PRO A 200 24.77 -7.33 -9.61
CA PRO A 200 25.51 -7.43 -10.87
C PRO A 200 24.57 -7.25 -12.08
N ILE A 201 25.07 -6.58 -13.11
CA ILE A 201 24.41 -6.44 -14.41
C ILE A 201 25.12 -7.36 -15.39
N ASN A 202 24.55 -8.53 -15.65
CA ASN A 202 25.16 -9.54 -16.52
C ASN A 202 24.98 -9.23 -18.01
N ASN A 203 23.88 -8.57 -18.38
CA ASN A 203 23.60 -8.13 -19.73
C ASN A 203 23.42 -6.61 -19.75
N ILE A 204 24.46 -5.90 -20.17
CA ILE A 204 24.45 -4.43 -20.22
C ILE A 204 23.69 -3.88 -21.43
N ASP A 205 23.49 -4.69 -22.48
CA ASP A 205 22.77 -4.27 -23.69
C ASP A 205 21.25 -4.22 -23.48
N SER A 206 20.75 -4.97 -22.51
CA SER A 206 19.32 -5.06 -22.18
C SER A 206 19.10 -5.70 -20.81
N PHE A 207 18.57 -4.92 -19.87
CA PHE A 207 18.05 -5.40 -18.59
C PHE A 207 16.80 -4.62 -18.19
N THR A 208 16.00 -5.12 -17.27
CA THR A 208 14.73 -4.50 -16.91
C THR A 208 14.67 -4.08 -15.46
N THR A 209 14.12 -2.89 -15.23
CA THR A 209 13.75 -2.41 -13.90
C THR A 209 12.24 -2.21 -13.88
N SER A 210 11.51 -2.88 -12.99
CA SER A 210 10.08 -2.65 -12.80
C SER A 210 9.82 -1.91 -11.49
N LEU A 211 8.89 -0.97 -11.53
CA LEU A 211 8.50 -0.12 -10.40
C LEU A 211 7.00 -0.24 -10.15
N ALA A 212 6.60 -0.44 -8.90
CA ALA A 212 5.20 -0.45 -8.48
C ALA A 212 5.02 0.27 -7.15
N THR A 213 3.99 1.11 -7.02
CA THR A 213 3.68 1.83 -5.78
C THR A 213 2.18 1.98 -5.57
N ASN A 214 1.77 1.93 -4.30
CA ASN A 214 0.38 2.16 -3.90
C ASN A 214 0.09 3.64 -3.62
N THR A 215 1.10 4.51 -3.73
CA THR A 215 0.99 5.94 -3.43
C THR A 215 0.84 6.74 -4.73
N ALA A 216 -0.24 7.50 -4.86
CA ALA A 216 -0.43 8.43 -5.97
C ALA A 216 0.46 9.68 -5.84
N GLY A 217 0.67 10.37 -6.95
CA GLY A 217 1.48 11.58 -7.05
C GLY A 217 2.84 11.33 -7.69
N GLN A 218 3.79 12.22 -7.40
CA GLN A 218 5.13 12.14 -8.01
C GLN A 218 5.96 11.04 -7.34
N GLY A 219 6.27 10.00 -8.10
CA GLY A 219 7.22 8.96 -7.73
C GLY A 219 8.60 9.29 -8.28
N LYS A 220 9.63 9.04 -7.47
CA LYS A 220 11.03 9.18 -7.88
C LYS A 220 11.81 7.95 -7.45
N LEU A 221 12.39 7.25 -8.41
CA LEU A 221 13.45 6.28 -8.18
C LEU A 221 14.80 7.00 -8.33
N THR A 222 15.68 6.87 -7.35
CA THR A 222 17.11 7.18 -7.51
C THR A 222 17.91 5.88 -7.50
N TYR A 223 18.90 5.79 -8.37
CA TYR A 223 19.75 4.61 -8.48
C TYR A 223 21.15 5.00 -8.98
N SER A 224 22.15 4.23 -8.56
CA SER A 224 23.52 4.35 -9.04
C SER A 224 23.89 3.15 -9.90
N ILE A 225 24.63 3.41 -10.98
CA ILE A 225 25.32 2.37 -11.74
C ILE A 225 26.81 2.60 -11.59
N LYS A 226 27.56 1.54 -11.34
CA LYS A 226 29.02 1.60 -11.29
C LYS A 226 29.66 0.52 -12.13
N ASN A 227 30.88 0.79 -12.56
CA ASN A 227 31.85 -0.21 -12.96
C ASN A 227 33.07 -0.13 -12.01
N ARG A 228 34.22 -0.65 -12.43
CA ARG A 228 35.39 -0.72 -11.57
C ARG A 228 36.05 0.64 -11.28
N THR A 229 35.89 1.62 -12.16
CA THR A 229 36.59 2.91 -12.06
C THR A 229 35.66 4.08 -11.78
N LEU A 230 34.36 3.92 -11.99
CA LEU A 230 33.40 5.02 -11.98
C LEU A 230 32.04 4.59 -11.44
N SER A 231 31.37 5.50 -10.73
CA SER A 231 29.98 5.39 -10.28
C SER A 231 29.22 6.63 -10.73
N LYS A 232 28.01 6.46 -11.27
CA LYS A 232 27.12 7.53 -11.73
C LYS A 232 25.73 7.34 -11.15
N ASP A 233 25.11 8.46 -10.78
CA ASP A 233 23.76 8.50 -10.23
C ASP A 233 22.74 8.89 -11.30
N TYR A 234 21.55 8.31 -11.19
CA TYR A 234 20.47 8.44 -12.15
C TYR A 234 19.12 8.50 -11.44
N GLU A 235 18.11 8.92 -12.18
CA GLU A 235 16.73 8.94 -11.70
C GLU A 235 15.71 8.55 -12.77
N VAL A 236 14.63 7.95 -12.29
CA VAL A 236 13.38 7.76 -13.05
C VAL A 236 12.29 8.50 -12.29
N GLN A 237 11.62 9.44 -12.96
CA GLN A 237 10.46 10.13 -12.42
C GLN A 237 9.17 9.53 -12.99
N GLN A 238 8.16 9.39 -12.15
CA GLN A 238 6.84 8.87 -12.48
C GLN A 238 5.77 9.83 -11.98
N ASN A 239 4.70 10.00 -12.76
CA ASN A 239 3.47 10.59 -12.27
C ASN A 239 2.43 9.48 -12.09
N ILE A 240 2.18 9.09 -10.84
CA ILE A 240 1.25 8.03 -10.49
C ILE A 240 -0.13 8.63 -10.27
N ILE A 241 -1.09 8.18 -11.07
CA ILE A 241 -2.48 8.63 -11.02
C ILE A 241 -3.22 7.83 -9.95
N ALA A 242 -3.97 8.53 -9.10
CA ALA A 242 -4.84 7.88 -8.13
C ALA A 242 -5.92 7.06 -8.84
N ARG A 243 -6.22 5.87 -8.34
CA ARG A 243 -7.39 5.11 -8.80
C ARG A 243 -8.65 5.71 -8.20
N GLU A 244 -9.77 5.56 -8.89
CA GLU A 244 -11.06 6.05 -8.43
C GLU A 244 -11.96 4.87 -8.05
N VAL A 245 -12.72 5.05 -6.97
CA VAL A 245 -13.80 4.16 -6.57
C VAL A 245 -15.09 4.94 -6.46
N THR A 246 -16.15 4.46 -7.09
CA THR A 246 -17.43 5.18 -7.18
C THR A 246 -18.60 4.28 -6.82
N ILE A 247 -19.59 4.83 -6.12
CA ILE A 247 -20.89 4.20 -5.89
C ILE A 247 -21.79 4.63 -7.05
N GLU A 248 -21.88 3.81 -8.09
CA GLU A 248 -22.69 4.11 -9.27
C GLU A 248 -24.18 4.06 -8.94
N SER A 249 -24.59 3.09 -8.12
CA SER A 249 -25.96 3.00 -7.61
C SER A 249 -25.97 2.44 -6.19
N MET A 250 -26.94 2.88 -5.39
CA MET A 250 -27.22 2.35 -4.07
C MET A 250 -28.68 2.56 -3.74
N ASN A 251 -29.37 1.48 -3.38
CA ASN A 251 -30.77 1.46 -3.02
C ASN A 251 -30.95 0.61 -1.76
N PHE A 252 -32.10 0.76 -1.11
CA PHE A 252 -32.50 -0.08 0.01
C PHE A 252 -33.89 -0.69 -0.24
N SER A 253 -34.16 -1.83 0.38
CA SER A 253 -35.45 -2.53 0.32
C SER A 253 -35.71 -3.25 1.64
N PRO A 254 -36.96 -3.34 2.13
CA PRO A 254 -38.20 -2.82 1.52
C PRO A 254 -38.37 -1.30 1.70
N ALA A 255 -39.33 -0.70 0.98
CA ALA A 255 -39.68 0.71 1.12
C ALA A 255 -40.45 1.02 2.43
N ASN A 256 -41.33 0.09 2.85
CA ASN A 256 -42.08 0.20 4.10
C ASN A 256 -41.35 -0.57 5.19
N ILE A 257 -40.73 0.15 6.12
CA ILE A 257 -39.88 -0.43 7.17
C ILE A 257 -40.54 -0.20 8.53
N SER A 258 -40.66 -1.28 9.30
CA SER A 258 -41.02 -1.24 10.71
C SER A 258 -39.82 -1.61 11.58
N THR A 259 -39.92 -1.35 12.88
CA THR A 259 -38.97 -1.88 13.87
C THR A 259 -38.84 -3.40 13.75
N ASN A 260 -37.65 -3.91 14.08
CA ASN A 260 -37.29 -5.33 14.08
C ASN A 260 -37.34 -6.03 12.71
N THR A 261 -37.28 -5.27 11.61
CA THR A 261 -37.18 -5.84 10.26
C THR A 261 -35.79 -5.64 9.66
N GLN A 262 -35.45 -6.52 8.72
CA GLN A 262 -34.21 -6.43 7.95
C GLN A 262 -34.40 -5.52 6.74
N ILE A 263 -33.41 -4.65 6.51
CA ILE A 263 -33.25 -3.80 5.36
C ILE A 263 -32.07 -4.35 4.55
N THR A 264 -32.26 -4.50 3.25
CA THR A 264 -31.20 -4.90 2.32
C THR A 264 -30.73 -3.68 1.55
N LEU A 265 -29.44 -3.35 1.65
CA LEU A 265 -28.74 -2.41 0.79
C LEU A 265 -28.23 -3.14 -0.45
N THR A 266 -28.58 -2.63 -1.63
CA THR A 266 -28.13 -3.18 -2.92
C THR A 266 -27.60 -2.06 -3.80
N GLY A 267 -26.43 -2.27 -4.41
CA GLY A 267 -25.81 -1.27 -5.26
C GLY A 267 -24.75 -1.83 -6.19
N ILE A 268 -24.18 -0.94 -7.00
CA ILE A 268 -23.04 -1.21 -7.88
C ILE A 268 -21.92 -0.25 -7.52
N VAL A 269 -20.74 -0.81 -7.25
CA VAL A 269 -19.49 -0.09 -6.99
C VAL A 269 -18.54 -0.33 -8.16
N LYS A 270 -18.04 0.76 -8.74
CA LYS A 270 -17.08 0.72 -9.85
C LYS A 270 -15.71 1.18 -9.40
N LYS A 271 -14.68 0.56 -9.98
CA LYS A 271 -13.28 0.99 -9.88
C LYS A 271 -12.80 1.45 -11.24
N SER A 272 -12.06 2.55 -11.26
CA SER A 272 -11.47 3.12 -12.47
C SER A 272 -9.96 3.35 -12.29
N PRO A 273 -9.13 2.88 -13.23
CA PRO A 273 -9.46 1.96 -14.32
C PRO A 273 -9.96 0.60 -13.80
N VAL A 274 -10.71 -0.12 -14.64
CA VAL A 274 -11.20 -1.45 -14.31
C VAL A 274 -10.04 -2.36 -13.95
N ASN A 275 -10.12 -3.02 -12.80
CA ASN A 275 -9.18 -4.05 -12.38
C ASN A 275 -9.94 -5.28 -11.86
N THR A 276 -9.24 -6.40 -11.73
CA THR A 276 -9.83 -7.67 -11.27
C THR A 276 -10.00 -7.75 -9.75
N ASN A 277 -9.49 -6.76 -9.00
CA ASN A 277 -9.56 -6.77 -7.55
C ASN A 277 -10.95 -6.32 -7.09
N THR A 278 -11.72 -7.24 -6.52
CA THR A 278 -13.06 -6.97 -5.99
C THR A 278 -13.08 -6.53 -4.53
N THR A 279 -11.94 -6.49 -3.84
CA THR A 279 -11.89 -6.11 -2.42
C THR A 279 -12.06 -4.61 -2.25
N ILE A 280 -12.93 -4.20 -1.34
CA ILE A 280 -13.09 -2.81 -0.89
C ILE A 280 -13.22 -2.80 0.64
N GLN A 281 -13.22 -1.62 1.21
CA GLN A 281 -13.78 -1.37 2.52
C GLN A 281 -15.03 -0.50 2.37
N TYR A 282 -16.02 -0.67 3.24
CA TYR A 282 -17.17 0.22 3.32
C TYR A 282 -17.40 0.66 4.75
N LYS A 283 -18.00 1.83 4.91
CA LYS A 283 -18.54 2.29 6.19
C LYS A 283 -19.91 2.90 5.98
N THR A 284 -20.75 2.74 6.99
CA THR A 284 -22.08 3.32 7.10
C THR A 284 -22.26 4.01 8.45
N TRP A 285 -23.08 5.06 8.46
CA TRP A 285 -23.42 5.82 9.66
C TRP A 285 -24.71 6.62 9.47
N ILE A 286 -25.33 7.03 10.57
CA ILE A 286 -26.47 7.93 10.59
C ILE A 286 -25.97 9.35 10.86
N SER A 287 -26.27 10.30 9.98
CA SER A 287 -25.87 11.71 10.15
C SER A 287 -26.96 12.55 10.81
N SER A 288 -28.22 12.13 10.71
CA SER A 288 -29.35 12.78 11.39
C SER A 288 -30.46 11.79 11.70
N ALA A 289 -31.22 12.04 12.78
CA ALA A 289 -32.33 11.21 13.23
C ALA A 289 -33.42 12.07 13.88
N SER A 290 -34.69 11.85 13.51
CA SER A 290 -35.83 12.61 14.06
C SER A 290 -36.06 12.37 15.56
N ASN A 291 -35.53 11.28 16.11
CA ASN A 291 -35.62 10.89 17.52
C ASN A 291 -34.28 11.01 18.26
N SER A 292 -33.28 11.67 17.64
CA SER A 292 -31.92 11.83 18.17
C SER A 292 -31.14 10.53 18.42
N ASN A 293 -31.64 9.37 17.98
CA ASN A 293 -30.96 8.08 18.16
C ASN A 293 -30.17 7.69 16.90
N LEU A 294 -28.86 7.91 16.91
CA LEU A 294 -27.97 7.56 15.78
C LEU A 294 -27.71 6.04 15.61
N ASN A 295 -28.29 5.21 16.48
CA ASN A 295 -28.22 3.76 16.42
C ASN A 295 -29.59 3.12 16.12
N GLY A 296 -30.54 3.90 15.60
CA GLY A 296 -31.89 3.40 15.26
C GLY A 296 -31.93 2.41 14.10
N ILE A 297 -30.88 2.38 13.27
CA ILE A 297 -30.64 1.37 12.23
C ILE A 297 -29.22 0.86 12.41
N GLN A 298 -29.03 -0.46 12.33
CA GLN A 298 -27.72 -1.09 12.38
C GLN A 298 -26.79 -0.48 11.33
N ASN A 299 -25.60 -0.07 11.74
CA ASN A 299 -24.60 0.53 10.89
C ASN A 299 -23.19 0.19 11.40
N THR A 300 -22.14 0.60 10.68
CA THR A 300 -20.74 0.33 11.06
C THR A 300 -20.14 1.34 12.03
N ASN A 301 -20.93 2.28 12.56
CA ASN A 301 -20.48 3.41 13.39
C ASN A 301 -19.33 4.18 12.73
N ASN A 302 -19.48 4.50 11.44
CA ASN A 302 -18.48 5.22 10.64
C ASN A 302 -17.08 4.54 10.61
N THR A 303 -17.03 3.21 10.79
CA THR A 303 -15.78 2.43 10.78
C THR A 303 -15.70 1.56 9.53
N TYR A 304 -14.54 1.57 8.86
CA TYR A 304 -14.32 0.77 7.67
C TYR A 304 -14.32 -0.72 7.96
N THR A 305 -15.13 -1.45 7.20
CA THR A 305 -15.27 -2.91 7.24
C THR A 305 -14.89 -3.49 5.88
N ASN A 306 -14.10 -4.56 5.86
CA ASN A 306 -13.71 -5.25 4.63
C ASN A 306 -14.92 -5.88 3.93
N TYR A 307 -14.95 -5.81 2.60
CA TYR A 307 -16.01 -6.40 1.79
C TYR A 307 -15.45 -6.85 0.42
N ALA A 308 -15.99 -7.95 -0.11
CA ALA A 308 -15.68 -8.43 -1.44
C ALA A 308 -16.90 -8.21 -2.35
N LEU A 309 -16.73 -7.39 -3.38
CA LEU A 309 -17.77 -7.14 -4.37
C LEU A 309 -18.10 -8.43 -5.13
N GLY A 310 -19.38 -8.62 -5.44
CA GLY A 310 -19.82 -9.68 -6.33
C GLY A 310 -19.56 -9.33 -7.80
N SER A 311 -20.05 -10.17 -8.70
CA SER A 311 -19.91 -9.97 -10.15
C SER A 311 -20.36 -8.58 -10.58
N ASN A 312 -19.61 -7.96 -11.49
CA ASN A 312 -19.85 -6.61 -12.00
C ASN A 312 -19.89 -5.51 -10.92
N GLY A 313 -19.18 -5.72 -9.79
CA GLY A 313 -19.10 -4.72 -8.73
C GLY A 313 -20.32 -4.68 -7.82
N SER A 314 -21.10 -5.77 -7.73
CA SER A 314 -22.31 -5.79 -6.92
C SER A 314 -22.00 -5.70 -5.42
N PHE A 315 -22.75 -4.84 -4.75
CA PHE A 315 -22.74 -4.64 -3.31
C PHE A 315 -24.08 -5.09 -2.73
N LEU A 316 -24.04 -5.95 -1.72
CA LEU A 316 -25.19 -6.48 -0.99
C LEU A 316 -24.87 -6.53 0.50
N SER A 317 -25.67 -5.84 1.32
CA SER A 317 -25.52 -5.82 2.78
C SER A 317 -26.88 -5.81 3.47
N ALA A 318 -27.04 -6.62 4.51
CA ALA A 318 -28.26 -6.69 5.29
C ALA A 318 -28.07 -6.03 6.67
N ILE A 319 -28.97 -5.13 7.03
CA ILE A 319 -28.94 -4.35 8.28
C ILE A 319 -30.31 -4.38 8.95
N ASN A 320 -30.39 -4.23 10.27
CA ASN A 320 -31.65 -4.27 11.01
C ASN A 320 -32.16 -2.88 11.39
N ALA A 321 -33.47 -2.65 11.26
CA ALA A 321 -34.18 -1.50 11.83
C ALA A 321 -34.48 -1.76 13.31
N LEU A 322 -34.01 -0.91 14.21
CA LEU A 322 -34.06 -1.15 15.67
C LEU A 322 -35.06 -0.22 16.37
N VAL A 323 -35.10 1.05 15.97
CA VAL A 323 -35.93 2.07 16.63
C VAL A 323 -36.70 2.85 15.56
N ALA A 324 -37.96 3.18 15.87
CA ALA A 324 -38.79 3.99 14.99
C ALA A 324 -38.29 5.44 14.92
N GLY A 325 -38.22 5.99 13.71
CA GLY A 325 -37.72 7.33 13.44
C GLY A 325 -37.43 7.52 11.94
N THR A 326 -37.16 8.75 11.54
CA THR A 326 -36.65 9.07 10.21
C THR A 326 -35.15 9.34 10.30
N TYR A 327 -34.37 8.67 9.45
CA TYR A 327 -32.90 8.62 9.51
C TYR A 327 -32.27 9.05 8.19
N THR A 328 -31.25 9.91 8.25
CA THR A 328 -30.32 10.09 7.12
C THR A 328 -29.20 9.07 7.24
N TYR A 329 -29.30 7.99 6.45
CA TYR A 329 -28.34 6.90 6.44
C TYR A 329 -27.32 7.10 5.32
N ASN A 330 -26.04 6.94 5.64
CA ASN A 330 -24.93 7.22 4.73
C ASN A 330 -24.12 5.96 4.48
N ILE A 331 -23.51 5.88 3.30
CA ILE A 331 -22.53 4.88 2.94
C ILE A 331 -21.39 5.53 2.14
N GLN A 332 -20.16 5.09 2.42
CA GLN A 332 -18.97 5.43 1.66
C GLN A 332 -18.13 4.17 1.49
N VAL A 333 -17.46 4.04 0.34
CA VAL A 333 -16.55 2.92 0.06
C VAL A 333 -15.13 3.43 -0.13
N LYS A 334 -14.16 2.56 0.09
CA LYS A 334 -12.73 2.82 -0.07
C LYS A 334 -12.07 1.64 -0.74
N ASP A 335 -11.19 1.88 -1.71
CA ASP A 335 -10.47 0.83 -2.42
C ASP A 335 -9.26 0.30 -1.62
N GLU A 336 -8.52 -0.63 -2.21
CA GLU A 336 -7.32 -1.24 -1.64
C GLU A 336 -6.12 -0.28 -1.53
N TYR A 337 -6.18 0.86 -2.21
CA TYR A 337 -5.13 1.89 -2.22
C TYR A 337 -5.47 3.07 -1.29
N GLY A 338 -6.65 3.04 -0.65
CA GLY A 338 -7.10 4.05 0.29
C GLY A 338 -7.90 5.20 -0.34
N ASN A 339 -8.22 5.13 -1.64
CA ASN A 339 -9.06 6.14 -2.29
C ASN A 339 -10.51 5.95 -1.87
N GLU A 340 -11.17 7.03 -1.45
CA GLU A 340 -12.55 6.98 -1.01
C GLU A 340 -13.51 7.45 -2.09
N SER A 341 -14.72 6.88 -2.12
CA SER A 341 -15.80 7.39 -2.95
C SER A 341 -16.42 8.65 -2.35
N GLU A 342 -17.22 9.33 -3.15
CA GLU A 342 -18.24 10.24 -2.63
C GLU A 342 -19.19 9.51 -1.67
N VAL A 343 -19.75 10.26 -0.72
CA VAL A 343 -20.73 9.75 0.24
C VAL A 343 -22.10 9.66 -0.44
N LYS A 344 -22.74 8.49 -0.34
CA LYS A 344 -24.13 8.31 -0.74
C LYS A 344 -25.04 8.31 0.48
N SER A 345 -26.04 9.18 0.46
CA SER A 345 -27.01 9.34 1.54
C SER A 345 -28.43 9.02 1.06
N PHE A 346 -29.24 8.44 1.93
CA PHE A 346 -30.66 8.19 1.70
C PHE A 346 -31.46 8.39 3.00
N GLU A 347 -32.72 8.82 2.85
CA GLU A 347 -33.66 8.91 3.97
C GLU A 347 -34.35 7.56 4.16
N ILE A 348 -34.30 7.04 5.39
CA ILE A 348 -35.01 5.82 5.79
C ILE A 348 -36.00 6.16 6.90
N LYS A 349 -37.27 5.89 6.66
CA LYS A 349 -38.33 6.01 7.66
C LYS A 349 -38.66 4.64 8.25
N VAL A 350 -38.43 4.49 9.55
CA VAL A 350 -38.79 3.32 10.35
C VAL A 350 -40.02 3.65 11.20
N THR A 351 -41.06 2.84 11.09
CA THR A 351 -42.28 2.98 11.89
C THR A 351 -42.31 1.94 13.02
N PRO A 352 -43.03 2.19 14.14
CA PRO A 352 -43.33 1.11 15.07
C PRO A 352 -44.15 0.03 14.35
N THR A 353 -43.98 -1.24 14.72
CA THR A 353 -44.75 -2.34 14.10
C THR A 353 -46.25 -2.19 14.33
N ILE A 354 -46.66 -1.61 15.45
CA ILE A 354 -48.04 -1.25 15.76
C ILE A 354 -48.08 -0.04 16.70
N PHE A 355 -48.98 0.91 16.43
CA PHE A 355 -49.12 2.13 17.22
C PHE A 355 -50.51 2.76 17.09
N PHE A 356 -50.91 3.54 18.09
CA PHE A 356 -52.10 4.38 18.01
C PHE A 356 -51.77 5.68 17.27
N ASP A 357 -52.65 6.12 16.37
CA ASP A 357 -52.50 7.38 15.65
C ASP A 357 -52.71 8.55 16.62
N ASP A 358 -51.66 9.31 16.90
CA ASP A 358 -51.70 10.45 17.83
C ASP A 358 -52.53 11.64 17.33
N SER A 359 -52.82 11.70 16.02
CA SER A 359 -53.74 12.71 15.47
C SER A 359 -55.21 12.46 15.84
N VAL A 360 -55.54 11.25 16.30
CA VAL A 360 -56.89 10.88 16.73
C VAL A 360 -56.99 10.94 18.24
N VAL A 361 -57.92 11.76 18.75
CA VAL A 361 -58.27 11.82 20.18
C VAL A 361 -58.88 10.49 20.60
N LYS A 362 -58.42 9.96 21.74
CA LYS A 362 -58.93 8.71 22.31
C LYS A 362 -60.00 9.05 23.34
N GLU A 363 -61.24 8.68 23.02
CA GLU A 363 -62.41 8.95 23.85
C GLU A 363 -63.38 7.77 23.83
N GLY A 364 -64.29 7.77 24.79
CA GLY A 364 -65.29 6.73 24.95
C GLY A 364 -66.31 7.10 26.01
N ASN A 365 -67.39 6.34 26.03
CA ASN A 365 -68.46 6.43 27.01
C ASN A 365 -68.80 5.03 27.50
N ILE A 366 -69.06 4.84 28.79
CA ILE A 366 -69.63 3.61 29.32
C ILE A 366 -71.05 3.92 29.79
N ALA A 367 -72.03 3.23 29.19
CA ALA A 367 -73.43 3.43 29.48
C ALA A 367 -73.94 2.43 30.51
N PHE A 368 -74.63 2.94 31.52
CA PHE A 368 -75.18 2.18 32.62
C PHE A 368 -76.69 2.39 32.74
N LYS A 369 -77.37 1.33 33.16
CA LYS A 369 -78.78 1.37 33.55
C LYS A 369 -78.90 1.00 35.02
N VAL A 370 -79.59 1.85 35.77
CA VAL A 370 -79.85 1.67 37.19
C VAL A 370 -81.37 1.75 37.40
N PRO A 371 -82.08 0.61 37.44
CA PRO A 371 -83.49 0.62 37.82
C PRO A 371 -83.69 0.97 39.30
N SER A 372 -84.87 1.49 39.61
CA SER A 372 -85.34 1.80 40.96
C SER A 372 -85.08 0.66 41.95
N PRO A 373 -84.60 0.97 43.16
CA PRO A 373 -84.13 -0.05 44.10
C PRO A 373 -85.29 -0.84 44.69
N ALA A 374 -85.44 -2.10 44.26
CA ALA A 374 -86.30 -3.09 44.92
C ALA A 374 -85.42 -4.05 45.74
N GLY A 375 -85.11 -3.67 46.99
CA GLY A 375 -84.26 -4.44 47.90
C GLY A 375 -82.75 -4.25 47.71
N GLY A 376 -82.33 -3.26 46.93
CA GLY A 376 -80.93 -2.89 46.67
C GLY A 376 -80.76 -2.27 45.28
N TRP A 377 -79.63 -1.59 45.05
CA TRP A 377 -79.28 -1.02 43.74
C TRP A 377 -78.69 -2.10 42.85
N ARG A 378 -79.33 -2.35 41.70
CA ARG A 378 -78.77 -3.18 40.63
C ARG A 378 -78.19 -2.25 39.57
N VAL A 379 -76.94 -2.46 39.20
CA VAL A 379 -76.29 -1.70 38.12
C VAL A 379 -76.03 -2.64 36.96
N TYR A 380 -76.49 -2.24 35.77
CA TYR A 380 -76.30 -2.99 34.55
C TYR A 380 -75.44 -2.19 33.58
N GLN A 381 -74.36 -2.79 33.08
CA GLN A 381 -73.61 -2.19 31.97
C GLN A 381 -74.39 -2.47 30.67
N GLN A 382 -74.72 -1.43 29.91
CA GLN A 382 -75.54 -1.54 28.70
C GLN A 382 -74.70 -1.61 27.43
N ASN A 383 -73.76 -0.70 27.27
CA ASN A 383 -72.85 -0.63 26.13
C ASN A 383 -71.67 0.27 26.46
N PHE A 384 -70.71 0.36 25.54
CA PHE A 384 -69.68 1.39 25.58
C PHE A 384 -69.34 1.91 24.19
N SER A 385 -68.99 3.19 24.06
CA SER A 385 -68.47 3.77 22.81
C SER A 385 -66.95 3.87 22.83
N ARG A 386 -66.35 3.86 21.64
CA ARG A 386 -64.90 3.94 21.46
C ARG A 386 -64.55 4.79 20.25
N LYS A 387 -63.57 5.69 20.43
CA LYS A 387 -62.93 6.41 19.33
C LYS A 387 -61.42 6.31 19.45
N PHE A 388 -60.81 5.76 18.43
CA PHE A 388 -59.35 5.63 18.31
C PHE A 388 -59.01 5.15 16.89
N LYS A 389 -57.74 5.24 16.55
CA LYS A 389 -57.19 4.67 15.32
C LYS A 389 -55.88 3.96 15.64
N LEU A 390 -55.80 2.70 15.25
CA LEU A 390 -54.67 1.79 15.46
C LEU A 390 -54.10 1.43 14.08
N ILE A 391 -52.78 1.52 13.94
CA ILE A 391 -52.09 1.35 12.66
C ILE A 391 -50.97 0.32 12.85
N SER A 392 -50.81 -0.61 11.91
CA SER A 392 -49.61 -1.46 11.82
C SER A 392 -48.60 -0.90 10.82
N GLY A 393 -47.32 -0.95 11.17
CA GLY A 393 -46.20 -0.52 10.35
C GLY A 393 -45.59 -1.67 9.52
N GLY A 394 -44.85 -1.29 8.47
CA GLY A 394 -44.12 -2.25 7.63
C GLY A 394 -45.03 -3.25 6.91
N SER A 395 -44.75 -4.55 7.07
CA SER A 395 -45.56 -5.65 6.53
C SER A 395 -46.48 -6.32 7.59
N ALA A 396 -46.53 -5.78 8.80
CA ALA A 396 -47.37 -6.32 9.86
C ALA A 396 -48.86 -5.99 9.63
N THR A 397 -49.73 -6.84 10.19
CA THR A 397 -51.19 -6.66 10.20
C THR A 397 -51.70 -6.70 11.62
N ILE A 398 -52.85 -6.10 11.90
CA ILE A 398 -53.51 -6.12 13.21
C ILE A 398 -54.31 -7.42 13.31
N THR A 399 -54.07 -8.21 14.36
CA THR A 399 -54.71 -9.52 14.57
C THR A 399 -55.82 -9.51 15.60
N SER A 400 -55.73 -8.61 16.59
CA SER A 400 -56.75 -8.48 17.63
C SER A 400 -56.75 -7.11 18.26
N VAL A 401 -57.94 -6.67 18.67
CA VAL A 401 -58.12 -5.52 19.56
C VAL A 401 -58.90 -5.99 20.78
N LYS A 402 -58.35 -5.73 21.97
CA LYS A 402 -58.94 -6.06 23.27
C LYS A 402 -59.26 -4.78 24.01
N TYR A 403 -60.42 -4.75 24.64
CA TYR A 403 -60.87 -3.67 25.52
C TYR A 403 -60.93 -4.20 26.95
N GLU A 404 -60.45 -3.41 27.90
CA GLU A 404 -60.60 -3.66 29.33
C GLU A 404 -61.19 -2.40 29.98
N LEU A 405 -62.38 -2.56 30.57
CA LEU A 405 -63.09 -1.51 31.27
C LEU A 405 -62.93 -1.76 32.76
N ASN A 406 -62.46 -0.77 33.50
CA ASN A 406 -62.43 -0.80 34.97
C ASN A 406 -63.18 0.40 35.52
N TYR A 407 -64.00 0.18 36.54
CA TYR A 407 -64.75 1.23 37.23
C TYR A 407 -65.22 0.75 38.60
N ASP A 408 -65.50 1.71 39.49
CA ASP A 408 -66.08 1.44 40.80
C ASP A 408 -67.56 1.79 40.80
N VAL A 409 -68.36 0.87 41.33
CA VAL A 409 -69.76 1.12 41.67
C VAL A 409 -69.84 1.27 43.18
N THR A 410 -70.30 2.43 43.64
CA THR A 410 -70.39 2.77 45.06
C THR A 410 -71.80 3.16 45.46
N THR A 411 -72.13 2.92 46.72
CA THR A 411 -73.27 3.51 47.44
C THR A 411 -72.72 4.18 48.71
N THR A 412 -73.59 4.79 49.51
CA THR A 412 -73.21 5.35 50.81
C THR A 412 -72.58 4.35 51.78
N THR A 413 -72.79 3.04 51.60
CA THR A 413 -72.36 2.01 52.56
C THR A 413 -71.65 0.80 51.92
N SER A 414 -71.49 0.77 50.59
CA SER A 414 -70.91 -0.37 49.89
C SER A 414 -70.17 0.05 48.63
N SER A 415 -69.19 -0.75 48.21
CA SER A 415 -68.39 -0.53 47.00
C SER A 415 -68.04 -1.85 46.34
N VAL A 416 -68.08 -1.88 45.01
CA VAL A 416 -67.62 -2.99 44.18
C VAL A 416 -66.77 -2.43 43.05
N HIS A 417 -65.55 -2.95 42.90
CA HIS A 417 -64.73 -2.73 41.71
C HIS A 417 -65.13 -3.72 40.62
N VAL A 418 -65.30 -3.23 39.39
CA VAL A 418 -65.69 -4.05 38.24
C VAL A 418 -64.63 -3.96 37.16
N THR A 419 -64.19 -5.13 36.69
CA THR A 419 -63.34 -5.29 35.50
C THR A 419 -64.09 -6.09 34.44
N ARG A 420 -64.17 -5.56 33.21
CA ARG A 420 -64.76 -6.26 32.06
C ARG A 420 -63.81 -6.26 30.88
N THR A 421 -63.73 -7.38 30.19
CA THR A 421 -62.87 -7.56 29.02
C THR A 421 -63.69 -7.95 27.80
N TYR A 422 -63.41 -7.31 26.67
CA TYR A 422 -64.04 -7.60 25.38
C TYR A 422 -62.96 -7.78 24.31
N ASN A 423 -63.13 -8.76 23.43
CA ASN A 423 -62.24 -8.99 22.30
C ASN A 423 -62.99 -8.69 21.00
N GLU A 424 -62.44 -7.82 20.16
CA GLU A 424 -62.96 -7.51 18.84
C GLU A 424 -62.25 -8.34 17.79
N ASN A 425 -63.02 -9.04 16.97
CA ASN A 425 -62.52 -9.73 15.80
C ASN A 425 -62.02 -8.71 14.79
N VAL A 426 -60.79 -8.89 14.33
CA VAL A 426 -60.18 -8.07 13.28
C VAL A 426 -60.12 -8.90 12.00
N VAL A 427 -60.43 -8.26 10.87
CA VAL A 427 -60.37 -8.93 9.56
C VAL A 427 -58.91 -9.26 9.23
N VAL A 428 -58.67 -10.44 8.66
CA VAL A 428 -57.32 -10.84 8.25
C VAL A 428 -56.77 -9.84 7.23
N GLY A 429 -55.53 -9.39 7.42
CA GLY A 429 -54.89 -8.42 6.54
C GLY A 429 -55.14 -6.95 6.90
N THR A 430 -55.88 -6.65 7.97
CA THR A 430 -56.11 -5.27 8.41
C THR A 430 -54.80 -4.58 8.79
N THR A 431 -54.52 -3.41 8.20
CA THR A 431 -53.38 -2.55 8.54
C THR A 431 -53.77 -1.26 9.27
N VAL A 432 -55.05 -0.87 9.17
CA VAL A 432 -55.63 0.25 9.88
C VAL A 432 -56.94 -0.20 10.51
N PHE A 433 -57.05 -0.05 11.83
CA PHE A 433 -58.26 -0.34 12.58
C PHE A 433 -58.74 0.93 13.27
N GLU A 434 -59.87 1.47 12.82
CA GLU A 434 -60.40 2.75 13.28
C GLU A 434 -61.82 2.58 13.80
N LYS A 435 -62.12 3.29 14.89
CA LYS A 435 -63.45 3.42 15.47
C LYS A 435 -63.71 4.90 15.71
N ASN A 436 -64.91 5.36 15.38
CA ASN A 436 -65.31 6.75 15.55
C ASN A 436 -66.63 6.85 16.32
N ASN A 437 -66.53 6.81 17.65
CA ASN A 437 -67.68 6.78 18.55
C ASN A 437 -68.62 5.59 18.31
N ASP A 438 -68.06 4.48 17.82
CA ASP A 438 -68.83 3.26 17.56
C ASP A 438 -69.26 2.63 18.88
N ILE A 439 -70.55 2.28 18.95
CA ILE A 439 -71.15 1.65 20.14
C ILE A 439 -70.88 0.14 20.09
N TRP A 440 -70.39 -0.41 21.20
CA TRP A 440 -70.27 -1.84 21.45
C TRP A 440 -71.42 -2.26 22.36
N PRO A 441 -72.42 -3.01 21.86
CA PRO A 441 -73.51 -3.49 22.70
C PRO A 441 -72.98 -4.53 23.69
N THR A 442 -73.35 -4.39 24.96
CA THR A 442 -73.18 -5.47 25.94
C THR A 442 -74.54 -6.10 26.23
N ILE A 443 -74.58 -7.31 26.77
CA ILE A 443 -75.84 -8.07 26.94
C ILE A 443 -76.75 -7.45 28.04
N GLY A 444 -76.36 -6.30 28.59
CA GLY A 444 -77.06 -5.69 29.72
C GLY A 444 -76.73 -6.42 31.01
N ASP A 445 -75.48 -6.89 31.17
CA ASP A 445 -75.09 -7.72 32.30
C ASP A 445 -75.18 -6.94 33.60
N GLN A 446 -75.70 -7.60 34.64
CA GLN A 446 -75.64 -7.05 35.99
C GLN A 446 -74.18 -7.05 36.44
N VAL A 447 -73.65 -5.86 36.73
CA VAL A 447 -72.24 -5.67 37.12
C VAL A 447 -72.08 -5.42 38.61
N ALA A 448 -73.14 -4.97 39.30
CA ALA A 448 -73.14 -4.82 40.75
C ALA A 448 -74.55 -5.00 41.35
N PHE A 449 -74.58 -5.48 42.59
CA PHE A 449 -75.75 -5.42 43.47
C PHE A 449 -75.30 -4.90 44.84
N LEU A 450 -75.81 -3.74 45.25
CA LEU A 450 -75.34 -3.04 46.44
C LEU A 450 -76.51 -2.58 47.31
N GLY A 451 -76.36 -2.68 48.63
CA GLY A 451 -77.24 -2.01 49.59
C GLY A 451 -76.88 -0.53 49.73
N GLY A 452 -77.76 0.27 50.35
CA GLY A 452 -77.51 1.69 50.66
C GLY A 452 -78.27 2.67 49.77
N THR A 453 -77.91 3.95 49.86
CA THR A 453 -78.48 5.06 49.08
C THR A 453 -77.44 5.64 48.13
N ASN A 454 -77.89 6.38 47.11
CA ASN A 454 -77.06 7.13 46.17
C ASN A 454 -76.01 6.27 45.44
N VAL A 455 -76.44 5.54 44.42
CA VAL A 455 -75.48 4.85 43.54
C VAL A 455 -74.61 5.86 42.80
N ASN A 456 -73.32 5.63 42.76
CA ASN A 456 -72.35 6.41 42.02
C ASN A 456 -71.41 5.48 41.23
N ILE A 457 -70.94 5.97 40.09
CA ILE A 457 -69.94 5.30 39.27
C ILE A 457 -68.74 6.22 39.15
N SER A 458 -67.57 5.71 39.52
CA SER A 458 -66.34 6.47 39.58
C SER A 458 -65.16 5.67 39.05
N ASN A 459 -64.01 6.34 38.93
CA ASN A 459 -62.74 5.70 38.57
C ASN A 459 -62.81 4.93 37.24
N LEU A 460 -63.58 5.46 36.28
CA LEU A 460 -63.70 4.85 34.97
C LEU A 460 -62.36 4.89 34.24
N THR A 461 -61.93 3.73 33.75
CA THR A 461 -60.80 3.60 32.85
C THR A 461 -61.15 2.63 31.74
N MET A 462 -60.67 2.96 30.54
CA MET A 462 -60.74 2.09 29.38
C MET A 462 -59.33 1.89 28.86
N LYS A 463 -58.89 0.64 28.87
CA LYS A 463 -57.64 0.20 28.27
C LYS A 463 -57.93 -0.50 26.96
N ILE A 464 -57.24 -0.08 25.90
CA ILE A 464 -57.30 -0.69 24.58
C ILE A 464 -55.93 -1.31 24.30
N THR A 465 -55.93 -2.60 23.96
CA THR A 465 -54.74 -3.38 23.64
C THR A 465 -54.86 -3.86 22.21
N GLY A 466 -53.94 -3.42 21.34
CA GLY A 466 -53.82 -3.88 19.96
C GLY A 466 -52.67 -4.88 19.82
N THR A 467 -52.87 -5.94 19.05
CA THR A 467 -51.84 -6.96 18.77
C THR A 467 -51.56 -7.04 17.28
N ALA A 468 -50.29 -7.04 16.92
CA ALA A 468 -49.82 -7.22 15.54
C ALA A 468 -49.57 -8.70 15.22
N SER A 469 -49.52 -9.03 13.93
CA SER A 469 -49.19 -10.36 13.41
C SER A 469 -47.78 -10.82 13.76
N THR A 470 -46.91 -9.91 14.20
CA THR A 470 -45.57 -10.21 14.74
C THR A 470 -45.59 -10.62 16.22
N GLY A 471 -46.74 -10.50 16.89
CA GLY A 471 -46.89 -10.69 18.34
C GLY A 471 -46.61 -9.44 19.16
N GLU A 472 -46.15 -8.34 18.55
CA GLU A 472 -45.99 -7.06 19.24
C GLU A 472 -47.35 -6.49 19.68
N VAL A 473 -47.36 -5.86 20.85
CA VAL A 473 -48.55 -5.35 21.51
C VAL A 473 -48.36 -3.87 21.81
N VAL A 474 -49.39 -3.07 21.53
CA VAL A 474 -49.47 -1.67 21.97
C VAL A 474 -50.71 -1.48 22.82
N GLU A 475 -50.60 -0.68 23.86
CA GLU A 475 -51.70 -0.41 24.79
C GLU A 475 -51.87 1.09 25.00
N ILE A 476 -53.11 1.51 25.17
CA ILE A 476 -53.43 2.86 25.62
C ILE A 476 -54.53 2.79 26.68
N THR A 477 -54.42 3.62 27.71
CA THR A 477 -55.43 3.75 28.77
C THR A 477 -55.87 5.20 28.85
N PHE A 478 -57.18 5.43 28.92
CA PHE A 478 -57.77 6.75 29.09
C PHE A 478 -59.02 6.68 29.99
N THR A 479 -59.48 7.85 30.44
CA THR A 479 -60.70 7.98 31.26
C THR A 479 -61.91 8.23 30.35
N PRO A 480 -62.81 7.26 30.15
CA PRO A 480 -64.03 7.48 29.41
C PRO A 480 -65.04 8.27 30.25
N THR A 481 -66.06 8.82 29.57
CA THR A 481 -67.24 9.38 30.25
C THR A 481 -68.16 8.26 30.75
N GLY A 482 -68.95 8.54 31.78
CA GLY A 482 -70.00 7.64 32.27
C GLY A 482 -71.38 8.23 32.01
N SER A 483 -72.28 7.46 31.41
CA SER A 483 -73.69 7.86 31.23
C SER A 483 -74.60 6.93 32.03
N ILE A 484 -75.36 7.48 32.97
CA ILE A 484 -76.26 6.73 33.84
C ILE A 484 -77.70 7.08 33.48
N VAL A 485 -78.49 6.06 33.13
CA VAL A 485 -79.95 6.17 33.01
C VAL A 485 -80.56 5.57 34.27
N VAL A 486 -81.19 6.43 35.09
CA VAL A 486 -81.95 6.04 36.27
C VAL A 486 -83.41 5.92 35.88
N ASN A 487 -83.99 4.73 36.03
CA ASN A 487 -85.40 4.44 35.71
C ASN A 487 -86.20 4.06 36.93
#